data_AF-A0A7S2GAP5-F1
#
_entry.id   AF-A0A7S2GAP5-F1
#
_cell.length_a   1.000
_cell.length_b   1.000
_cell.length_c   1.000
_cell.angle_alpha   90.00
_cell.angle_beta   90.00
_cell.angle_gamma   90.00
#
_symmetry.space_group_name_H-M   'P 1'
#
loop_
_entity.id
_entity.type
_entity.pdbx_description
1 polymer ?
#
loop_
_entity_poly.entity_id
_entity_poly.type
_entity_poly.pdbx_seq_one_letter_code
_entity_poly.pdbx_strand_id
1 'polypeptide(L)'
;MALVATIPVEDVSITQTQALTQTQPFLVPSPGTEAAALLRDSDVHARLVSLTDAGSQYEFRRATKQAKVGRHPDCEIRVDDKRVSGHHVRIYRDECFRYFVEELSSNCCFVNEHLMRKGDTRVLRHGDELSLCVNPHP
;
A
#
# COMPACT_ATOMS: atom_id res chain seq x y z
N MET A 1 14.34 -9.48 3.51
CA MET A 1 12.86 -9.53 3.57
C MET A 1 12.34 -8.60 2.49
N ALA A 2 11.44 -9.05 1.61
CA ALA A 2 10.91 -8.25 0.50
C ALA A 2 9.41 -8.01 0.69
N LEU A 3 8.94 -6.82 0.37
CA LEU A 3 7.56 -6.35 0.53
C LEU A 3 7.12 -5.67 -0.78
N VAL A 4 5.94 -5.94 -1.32
CA VAL A 4 5.44 -5.26 -2.52
C VAL A 4 4.31 -4.30 -2.16
N ALA A 5 4.39 -3.08 -2.68
CA ALA A 5 3.36 -2.06 -2.50
C ALA A 5 2.29 -2.16 -3.58
N THR A 6 1.12 -2.67 -3.23
CA THR A 6 -0.09 -2.61 -4.07
C THR A 6 -0.87 -1.34 -3.72
N ILE A 7 -0.78 -0.31 -4.54
CA ILE A 7 -1.66 0.87 -4.44
C ILE A 7 -2.79 0.68 -5.46
N PRO A 8 -4.08 0.58 -5.09
CA PRO A 8 -5.17 0.67 -6.06
C PRO A 8 -4.96 1.92 -6.91
N VAL A 9 -4.67 1.68 -8.20
CA VAL A 9 -4.73 2.73 -9.20
C VAL A 9 -6.21 3.02 -9.37
N GLU A 10 -6.67 4.19 -8.92
CA GLU A 10 -7.97 4.70 -9.35
C GLU A 10 -7.83 4.91 -10.88
N ASP A 11 -8.34 3.93 -11.65
CA ASP A 11 -8.38 3.98 -13.10
C ASP A 11 -9.16 5.24 -13.49
N VAL A 12 -8.42 6.25 -13.96
CA VAL A 12 -9.03 7.50 -14.42
C VAL A 12 -9.85 7.15 -15.66
N SER A 13 -11.16 7.17 -15.48
CA SER A 13 -12.12 6.81 -16.51
C SER A 13 -11.97 7.73 -17.70
N ILE A 14 -11.63 7.17 -18.86
CA ILE A 14 -11.89 7.78 -20.15
C ILE A 14 -12.50 6.73 -21.08
N THR A 15 -13.83 6.69 -21.13
CA THR A 15 -14.53 6.15 -22.31
C THR A 15 -15.73 7.05 -22.61
N GLN A 16 -15.44 7.99 -23.50
CA GLN A 16 -16.23 8.57 -24.57
C GLN A 16 -17.72 8.16 -24.71
N THR A 17 -18.54 9.21 -24.80
CA THR A 17 -19.92 9.38 -25.30
C THR A 17 -20.41 8.39 -26.37
N GLN A 18 -21.64 7.86 -26.23
CA GLN A 18 -22.72 7.96 -27.23
C GLN A 18 -24.06 7.31 -26.78
N ALA A 19 -25.16 7.84 -27.32
CA ALA A 19 -26.56 7.69 -26.91
C ALA A 19 -27.32 6.56 -27.63
N LEU A 20 -28.43 6.07 -27.03
CA LEU A 20 -29.81 6.07 -27.56
C LEU A 20 -30.73 4.99 -26.89
N THR A 21 -31.84 5.47 -26.33
CA THR A 21 -33.17 4.88 -26.06
C THR A 21 -33.33 3.36 -25.81
N GLN A 22 -33.78 3.01 -24.60
CA GLN A 22 -34.63 1.83 -24.36
C GLN A 22 -35.56 2.06 -23.15
N THR A 23 -36.88 2.00 -23.34
CA THR A 23 -37.89 1.99 -22.29
C THR A 23 -38.05 0.57 -21.76
N GLN A 24 -37.55 0.30 -20.56
CA GLN A 24 -37.94 -0.87 -19.77
C GLN A 24 -38.54 -0.42 -18.43
N PRO A 25 -39.65 -1.04 -17.98
CA PRO A 25 -40.30 -0.68 -16.73
C PRO A 25 -39.42 -1.01 -15.53
N PHE A 26 -39.28 0.00 -14.68
CA PHE A 26 -38.53 0.05 -13.44
C PHE A 26 -39.04 -1.00 -12.44
N LEU A 27 -38.26 -2.07 -12.27
CA LEU A 27 -38.36 -2.91 -11.07
C LEU A 27 -37.65 -2.14 -9.96
N VAL A 28 -38.38 -1.58 -9.00
CA VAL A 28 -37.82 -1.01 -7.77
C VAL A 28 -37.10 -2.11 -6.98
N PRO A 29 -35.76 -2.10 -6.82
CA PRO A 29 -35.15 -2.84 -5.74
C PRO A 29 -35.29 -2.00 -4.46
N SER A 30 -36.00 -2.58 -3.50
CA SER A 30 -36.22 -2.05 -2.16
C SER A 30 -34.92 -1.51 -1.53
N PRO A 31 -34.84 -0.23 -1.13
CA PRO A 31 -33.67 0.30 -0.43
C PRO A 31 -33.72 -0.14 1.03
N GLY A 32 -33.08 -1.26 1.36
CA GLY A 32 -33.15 -1.79 2.72
C GLY A 32 -31.85 -2.32 3.31
N THR A 33 -30.98 -3.00 2.54
CA THR A 33 -29.89 -3.76 3.20
C THR A 33 -28.61 -3.94 2.37
N GLU A 34 -28.59 -3.59 1.07
CA GLU A 34 -27.44 -3.93 0.21
C GLU A 34 -26.39 -2.82 0.03
N ALA A 35 -26.60 -1.63 0.61
CA ALA A 35 -25.64 -0.52 0.53
C ALA A 35 -24.51 -0.61 1.57
N ALA A 36 -24.66 -1.40 2.64
CA ALA A 36 -23.69 -1.44 3.74
C ALA A 36 -22.54 -2.44 3.53
N ALA A 37 -22.62 -3.31 2.52
CA ALA A 37 -21.55 -4.26 2.20
C ALA A 37 -20.53 -3.70 1.19
N LEU A 38 -20.96 -2.81 0.29
CA LEU A 38 -20.10 -2.24 -0.76
C LEU A 38 -19.23 -1.07 -0.29
N LEU A 39 -19.47 -0.51 0.91
CA LEU A 39 -18.71 0.62 1.46
C LEU A 39 -17.54 0.19 2.35
N ARG A 40 -17.30 -1.11 2.54
CA ARG A 40 -16.24 -1.60 3.45
C ARG A 40 -14.86 -1.68 2.81
N ASP A 41 -14.77 -1.60 1.49
CA ASP A 41 -13.50 -1.65 0.74
C ASP A 41 -12.96 -0.25 0.40
N SER A 42 -13.79 0.79 0.45
CA SER A 42 -13.46 2.14 -0.04
C SER A 42 -12.48 2.94 0.85
N ASP A 43 -12.17 2.45 2.05
CA ASP A 43 -11.20 3.09 2.95
C ASP A 43 -9.78 2.56 2.76
N VAL A 44 -9.58 1.39 2.15
CA VAL A 44 -8.23 0.87 1.89
C VAL A 44 -7.68 1.56 0.65
N HIS A 45 -6.63 2.36 0.83
CA HIS A 45 -6.00 3.13 -0.23
C HIS A 45 -4.68 2.51 -0.71
N ALA A 46 -4.05 1.63 0.07
CA ALA A 46 -2.96 0.78 -0.39
C ALA A 46 -2.85 -0.48 0.45
N ARG A 47 -2.16 -1.49 -0.07
CA ARG A 47 -1.87 -2.74 0.60
C ARG A 47 -0.40 -3.07 0.39
N LEU A 48 0.31 -3.31 1.48
CA LEU A 48 1.68 -3.81 1.45
C LEU A 48 1.64 -5.31 1.70
N VAL A 49 2.14 -6.10 0.76
CA VAL A 49 2.14 -7.56 0.87
C VAL A 49 3.57 -8.02 1.14
N SER A 50 3.76 -8.84 2.18
CA SER A 50 5.04 -9.49 2.43
C SER A 50 5.27 -10.58 1.41
N LEU A 51 6.40 -10.51 0.70
CA LEU A 51 6.82 -11.55 -0.24
C LEU A 51 7.54 -12.71 0.45
N THR A 52 8.07 -12.47 1.66
CA THR A 52 8.77 -13.51 2.44
C THR A 52 7.88 -14.26 3.40
N ASP A 53 6.79 -13.65 3.86
CA ASP A 53 5.81 -14.29 4.73
C ASP A 53 4.48 -14.39 3.99
N ALA A 54 4.23 -15.56 3.41
CA ALA A 54 3.05 -15.81 2.60
C ALA A 54 1.79 -15.76 3.47
N GLY A 55 1.11 -14.61 3.45
CA GLY A 55 -0.11 -14.35 4.22
C GLY A 55 -0.05 -13.07 5.05
N SER A 56 1.14 -12.52 5.30
CA SER A 56 1.27 -11.22 5.95
C SER A 56 1.06 -10.09 4.95
N GLN A 57 -0.04 -9.36 5.12
CA GLN A 57 -0.31 -8.13 4.39
C GLN A 57 -0.77 -7.04 5.36
N TYR A 58 -0.42 -5.80 5.04
CA TYR A 58 -0.81 -4.63 5.80
C TYR A 58 -1.60 -3.67 4.92
N GLU A 59 -2.77 -3.25 5.39
CA GLU A 59 -3.70 -2.41 4.63
C GLU A 59 -3.61 -0.96 5.10
N PHE A 60 -3.10 -0.10 4.24
CA PHE A 60 -3.08 1.34 4.44
C PHE A 60 -4.46 1.92 4.17
N ARG A 61 -5.12 2.33 5.24
CA ARG A 61 -6.40 3.04 5.21
C ARG A 61 -6.26 4.51 4.85
N ARG A 62 -7.33 5.15 4.34
CA ARG A 62 -7.41 6.61 4.10
C ARG A 62 -7.35 7.42 5.39
N ALA A 63 -7.48 6.79 6.56
CA ALA A 63 -7.17 7.39 7.86
C ALA A 63 -5.67 7.29 8.24
N THR A 64 -4.97 6.23 7.80
CA THR A 64 -3.57 5.97 8.15
C THR A 64 -2.63 6.86 7.35
N LYS A 65 -2.03 7.88 7.97
CA LYS A 65 -1.11 8.80 7.29
C LYS A 65 0.31 8.27 7.19
N GLN A 66 0.69 7.37 8.10
CA GLN A 66 2.03 6.80 8.18
C GLN A 66 1.95 5.41 8.80
N ALA A 67 2.88 4.54 8.42
CA ALA A 67 3.16 3.28 9.08
C ALA A 67 4.66 3.09 9.23
N LYS A 68 5.06 2.44 10.32
CA LYS A 68 6.45 2.08 10.58
C LYS A 68 6.65 0.60 10.33
N VAL A 69 7.77 0.26 9.71
CA VAL A 69 8.18 -1.11 9.44
C VAL A 69 9.48 -1.40 10.19
N GLY A 70 9.52 -2.50 10.93
CA GLY A 70 10.71 -2.89 11.66
C GLY A 70 10.48 -4.06 12.62
N ARG A 71 11.53 -4.39 13.37
CA ARG A 71 11.49 -5.52 14.33
C ARG A 71 10.77 -5.18 15.64
N HIS A 72 10.63 -3.89 15.97
CA HIS A 72 10.04 -3.48 17.24
C HIS A 72 8.54 -3.77 17.27
N PRO A 73 7.97 -4.19 18.43
CA PRO A 73 6.52 -4.34 18.58
C PRO A 73 5.72 -3.04 18.42
N ASP A 74 6.37 -1.88 18.46
CA ASP A 74 5.74 -0.56 18.19
C ASP A 74 5.56 -0.28 16.68
N CYS A 75 6.09 -1.13 15.81
CA CYS A 75 5.89 -1.00 14.37
C CYS A 75 4.55 -1.59 13.97
N GLU A 76 3.81 -0.88 13.10
CA GLU A 76 2.57 -1.40 12.53
C GLU A 76 2.81 -2.61 11.64
N ILE A 77 3.94 -2.61 10.93
CA ILE A 77 4.40 -3.75 10.15
C ILE A 77 5.60 -4.34 10.88
N ARG A 78 5.34 -5.40 11.64
CA ARG A 78 6.37 -6.10 12.39
C ARG A 78 7.09 -7.12 11.51
N VAL A 79 8.41 -7.08 11.56
CA VAL A 79 9.29 -7.98 10.82
C VAL A 79 10.15 -8.75 11.81
N ASP A 80 9.98 -10.08 11.89
CA ASP A 80 10.79 -10.93 12.76
C ASP A 80 12.10 -11.35 12.07
N ASP A 81 12.99 -10.38 11.81
CA ASP A 81 14.32 -10.65 11.27
C ASP A 81 15.38 -9.97 12.15
N LYS A 82 16.44 -10.71 12.52
CA LYS A 82 17.51 -10.18 13.37
C LYS A 82 18.32 -9.07 12.71
N ARG A 83 18.37 -9.04 11.37
CA ARG A 83 19.10 -8.03 10.59
C ARG A 83 18.34 -6.72 10.47
N VAL A 84 17.01 -6.77 10.63
CA VAL A 84 16.15 -5.58 10.55
C VAL A 84 16.23 -4.78 11.85
N SER A 85 16.39 -3.47 11.75
CA SER A 85 16.38 -2.59 12.91
C SER A 85 15.01 -2.49 13.56
N GLY A 86 14.96 -2.08 14.84
CA GLY A 86 13.72 -1.88 15.56
C GLY A 86 12.73 -0.99 14.79
N HIS A 87 13.21 0.16 14.30
CA HIS A 87 12.54 1.00 13.31
C HIS A 87 13.43 1.03 12.08
N HIS A 88 13.00 0.41 10.98
CA HIS A 88 13.86 0.24 9.81
C HIS A 88 13.48 1.23 8.71
N VAL A 89 12.23 1.17 8.25
CA VAL A 89 11.70 2.16 7.30
C VAL A 89 10.38 2.71 7.80
N ARG A 90 10.07 3.92 7.36
CA ARG A 90 8.79 4.58 7.58
C ARG A 90 8.13 4.82 6.24
N ILE A 91 6.93 4.33 6.09
CA ILE A 91 6.08 4.62 4.94
C ILE A 91 5.10 5.70 5.38
N TYR A 92 5.01 6.78 4.64
CA TYR A 92 4.05 7.85 4.90
C TYR A 92 3.41 8.31 3.61
N ARG A 93 2.26 8.96 3.70
CA ARG A 93 1.61 9.56 2.54
C ARG A 93 1.32 11.03 2.75
N ASP A 94 1.30 11.72 1.63
CA ASP A 94 0.91 13.12 1.54
C ASP A 94 -0.62 13.28 1.40
N GLU A 95 -1.12 14.52 1.44
CA GLU A 95 -2.53 14.87 1.25
C GLU A 95 -3.04 14.47 -0.14
N CYS A 96 -2.15 14.41 -1.14
CA CYS A 96 -2.44 13.90 -2.48
C CYS A 96 -2.44 12.37 -2.60
N PHE A 97 -2.46 11.63 -1.49
CA PHE A 97 -2.40 10.15 -1.48
C PHE A 97 -1.16 9.54 -2.16
N ARG A 98 -0.08 10.31 -2.28
CA ARG A 98 1.22 9.82 -2.75
C ARG A 98 1.97 9.19 -1.59
N TYR A 99 2.43 7.96 -1.76
CA TYR A 99 3.20 7.23 -0.75
C TYR A 99 4.69 7.51 -0.91
N PHE A 100 5.37 7.60 0.22
CA PHE A 100 6.78 7.81 0.34
C PHE A 100 7.35 6.81 1.35
N VAL A 101 8.56 6.36 1.11
CA VAL A 101 9.34 5.53 2.01
C VAL A 101 10.58 6.31 2.43
N GLU A 102 10.80 6.39 3.73
CA GLU A 102 11.95 7.01 4.37
C GLU A 102 12.75 5.95 5.12
N GLU A 103 14.06 5.94 4.89
CA GLU A 103 15.01 5.01 5.50
C GLU A 103 15.51 5.60 6.83
N LEU A 104 15.27 4.91 7.95
CA LEU A 104 15.61 5.38 9.31
C LEU A 104 16.67 4.50 10.00
N SER A 105 16.92 3.32 9.44
CA SER A 105 17.86 2.32 9.92
C SER A 105 19.31 2.72 9.64
N SER A 106 20.23 1.96 10.23
CA SER A 106 21.63 1.93 9.81
C SER A 106 21.88 0.92 8.69
N ASN A 107 20.95 -0.01 8.49
CA ASN A 107 21.04 -1.03 7.45
C ASN A 107 20.27 -0.51 6.23
N CYS A 108 20.95 -0.41 5.09
CA CYS A 108 20.37 0.13 3.88
C CYS A 108 19.09 -0.63 3.48
N CYS A 109 18.14 0.10 2.89
CA CYS A 109 16.92 -0.46 2.31
C CYS A 109 17.05 -0.44 0.78
N PHE A 110 16.45 -1.39 0.10
CA PHE A 110 16.37 -1.43 -1.36
C PHE A 110 14.94 -1.15 -1.80
N VAL A 111 14.76 -0.20 -2.71
CA VAL A 111 13.48 0.04 -3.39
C VAL A 111 13.65 -0.39 -4.84
N ASN A 112 13.09 -1.55 -5.18
CA ASN A 112 13.40 -2.37 -6.34
C ASN A 112 14.92 -2.58 -6.42
N GLU A 113 15.60 -1.90 -7.34
CA GLU A 113 17.05 -2.03 -7.58
C GLU A 113 17.88 -0.90 -6.95
N HIS A 114 17.24 0.04 -6.25
CA HIS A 114 17.93 1.22 -5.76
C HIS A 114 18.18 1.17 -4.26
N LEU A 115 19.46 1.26 -3.90
CA LEU A 115 19.91 1.38 -2.52
C LEU A 115 19.52 2.75 -1.94
N MET A 116 18.74 2.73 -0.88
CA MET A 116 18.47 3.87 0.00
C MET A 116 19.41 3.84 1.20
N ARG A 117 20.02 4.99 1.50
CA ARG A 117 20.83 5.19 2.70
C ARG A 117 19.99 5.86 3.77
N LYS A 118 20.53 5.89 5.00
CA LYS A 118 19.87 6.53 6.13
C LYS A 118 19.52 7.99 5.85
N GLY A 119 18.24 8.31 5.97
CA GLY A 119 17.68 9.63 5.69
C GLY A 119 17.30 9.86 4.23
N ASP A 120 17.56 8.91 3.33
CA ASP A 120 16.99 8.98 1.98
C ASP A 120 15.49 8.76 2.05
N THR A 121 14.79 9.48 1.18
CA THR A 121 13.35 9.36 0.98
C THR A 121 13.06 9.13 -0.49
N ARG A 122 12.14 8.21 -0.78
CA ARG A 122 11.67 7.93 -2.14
C ARG A 122 10.17 7.86 -2.22
N VAL A 123 9.65 8.24 -3.39
CA VAL A 123 8.26 7.99 -3.74
C VAL A 123 8.05 6.51 -4.00
N LEU A 124 6.96 5.97 -3.47
CA LEU A 124 6.52 4.59 -3.65
C LEU A 124 5.33 4.57 -4.63
N ARG A 125 5.37 3.65 -5.59
CA ARG A 125 4.37 3.44 -6.63
C ARG A 125 3.78 2.04 -6.52
N HIS A 126 2.66 1.84 -7.20
CA HIS A 126 2.06 0.52 -7.30
C HIS A 126 3.05 -0.45 -7.97
N GLY A 127 3.23 -1.61 -7.35
CA GLY A 127 4.15 -2.66 -7.80
C GLY A 127 5.59 -2.50 -7.30
N ASP A 128 5.93 -1.41 -6.59
CA ASP A 128 7.29 -1.24 -6.07
C ASP A 128 7.60 -2.29 -5.00
N GLU A 129 8.78 -2.91 -5.12
CA GLU A 129 9.31 -3.83 -4.13
C GLU A 129 10.22 -3.09 -3.13
N LEU A 130 10.03 -3.35 -1.85
CA LEU A 130 10.81 -2.88 -0.73
C LEU A 130 11.55 -4.06 -0.11
N SER A 131 12.85 -4.11 -0.31
CA SER A 131 13.72 -5.15 0.21
C SER A 131 14.57 -4.63 1.37
N LEU A 132 14.34 -5.19 2.56
CA LEU A 132 15.04 -4.86 3.79
C LEU A 132 16.28 -5.74 3.95
N CYS A 133 17.44 -5.11 4.15
CA CYS A 133 18.73 -5.74 4.49
C CYS A 133 19.30 -6.76 3.49
N VAL A 134 18.60 -7.04 2.39
CA VAL A 134 18.97 -8.05 1.39
C VAL A 134 18.76 -7.43 0.03
N ASN A 135 19.73 -7.55 -0.88
CA ASN A 135 19.55 -7.11 -2.26
C ASN A 135 18.56 -8.06 -2.95
N PRO A 136 17.48 -7.58 -3.58
CA PRO A 136 16.51 -8.46 -4.23
C PRO A 136 17.06 -9.14 -5.49
N HIS A 137 18.13 -8.60 -6.09
CA HIS A 137 18.80 -9.16 -7.26
C HIS A 137 20.26 -9.52 -6.92
N PRO A 138 20.68 -10.79 -7.00
CA PRO A 138 22.07 -11.21 -6.81
C PRO A 138 22.98 -10.88 -7.99
#